data_AF-A0A2M9PAD8-F1
#
_entry.id   AF-A0A2M9PAD8-F1
#
_cell.length_a   1.000
_cell.length_b   1.000
_cell.length_c   1.000
_cell.angle_alpha   90.00
_cell.angle_beta   90.00
_cell.angle_gamma   90.00
#
_symmetry.space_group_name_H-M   'P 1'
#
loop_
_entity.id
_entity.type
_entity.pdbx_description
1 polymer ?
#
loop_
_entity_poly.entity_id
_entity_poly.type
_entity_poly.pdbx_seq_one_letter_code
_entity_poly.pdbx_strand_id
1 'polypeptide(L)'
;MHPADEIHEYAMLREKGVGEAAIAIAFGVTKAHVKRRLRLAGLPEPVQAALCADRIGLTEAAVFVLCDDPARIEEVLAQIGGHPGRYSEDSIKRLLKAGAVRDTDRRARFVLAVLSGVGRQASGRDFTHYNPPARTGTIEVLLSDG
;
A
#
# COMPACT_ATOMS: atom_id res chain seq x y z
N MET A 1 0.87 -11.76 13.35
CA MET A 1 1.70 -11.58 12.15
C MET A 1 2.09 -10.12 12.08
N HIS A 2 3.38 -9.82 11.98
CA HIS A 2 3.85 -8.44 11.87
C HIS A 2 3.51 -7.89 10.48
N PRO A 3 3.17 -6.60 10.31
CA PRO A 3 2.91 -6.05 8.98
C PRO A 3 4.08 -6.21 7.99
N ALA A 4 5.32 -6.23 8.48
CA ALA A 4 6.49 -6.52 7.65
C ALA A 4 6.49 -7.96 7.13
N ASP A 5 6.07 -8.93 7.95
CA ASP A 5 5.91 -10.33 7.54
C ASP A 5 4.89 -10.43 6.40
N GLU A 6 3.76 -9.70 6.50
CA GLU A 6 2.74 -9.69 5.45
C GLU A 6 3.27 -9.14 4.13
N ILE A 7 4.10 -8.09 4.19
CA ILE A 7 4.75 -7.51 3.00
C ILE A 7 5.65 -8.56 2.35
N HIS A 8 6.51 -9.21 3.14
CA HIS A 8 7.46 -10.19 2.66
C HIS A 8 6.77 -11.44 2.08
N GLU A 9 5.85 -12.04 2.83
CA GLU A 9 5.15 -13.25 2.41
C GLU A 9 4.31 -13.01 1.15
N TYR A 10 3.61 -11.88 1.05
CA TYR A 10 2.81 -11.59 -0.14
C TYR A 10 3.71 -11.37 -1.35
N ALA A 11 4.86 -10.71 -1.20
CA ALA A 11 5.84 -10.54 -2.27
C ALA A 11 6.33 -11.90 -2.78
N MET A 12 6.74 -12.80 -1.89
CA MET A 12 7.17 -14.16 -2.24
C MET A 12 6.06 -14.94 -2.98
N LEU A 13 4.80 -14.81 -2.54
CA LEU A 13 3.68 -15.46 -3.21
C LEU A 13 3.43 -14.89 -4.61
N ARG A 14 3.59 -13.57 -4.80
CA ARG A 14 3.50 -12.94 -6.12
C ARG A 14 4.61 -13.39 -7.06
N GLU A 15 5.83 -13.53 -6.56
CA GLU A 15 6.96 -14.09 -7.32
C GLU A 15 6.70 -15.53 -7.78
N LYS A 16 6.01 -16.32 -6.94
CA LYS A 16 5.54 -17.68 -7.27
C LYS A 16 4.31 -17.70 -8.19
N GLY A 17 3.84 -16.55 -8.67
CA GLY A 17 2.70 -16.43 -9.59
C GLY A 17 1.32 -16.48 -8.92
N VAL A 18 1.24 -16.47 -7.59
CA VAL A 18 -0.05 -16.49 -6.88
C VAL A 18 -0.78 -15.16 -7.06
N GLY A 19 -2.04 -15.20 -7.48
CA GLY A 19 -2.87 -14.01 -7.67
C GLY A 19 -3.25 -13.32 -6.35
N GLU A 20 -3.40 -11.99 -6.35
CA GLU A 20 -3.82 -11.22 -5.16
C GLU A 20 -5.10 -11.74 -4.50
N ALA A 21 -6.05 -12.25 -5.29
CA ALA A 21 -7.31 -12.80 -4.79
C ALA A 21 -7.10 -14.14 -4.05
N ALA A 22 -6.20 -14.99 -4.55
CA ALA A 22 -5.84 -16.24 -3.90
C ALA A 22 -5.06 -15.98 -2.59
N ILE A 23 -4.16 -14.99 -2.59
CA ILE A 23 -3.49 -14.52 -1.37
C ILE A 23 -4.54 -14.02 -0.36
N ALA A 24 -5.48 -13.17 -0.80
CA ALA A 24 -6.52 -12.64 0.08
C ALA A 24 -7.35 -13.74 0.77
N ILE A 25 -7.73 -14.79 0.02
CA ILE A 25 -8.45 -15.96 0.54
C ILE A 25 -7.57 -16.72 1.55
N ALA A 26 -6.31 -17.01 1.20
CA ALA A 26 -5.39 -17.78 2.05
C ALA A 26 -5.13 -17.11 3.41
N PHE A 27 -5.09 -15.78 3.43
CA PHE A 27 -4.83 -14.99 4.65
C PHE A 27 -6.10 -14.47 5.34
N GLY A 28 -7.29 -14.72 4.79
CA GLY A 28 -8.56 -14.26 5.37
C GLY A 28 -8.72 -12.73 5.38
N VAL A 29 -8.16 -12.04 4.38
CA VAL A 29 -8.16 -10.56 4.28
C VAL A 29 -8.81 -10.08 2.98
N THR A 30 -9.01 -8.77 2.84
CA THR A 30 -9.53 -8.20 1.58
C THR A 30 -8.43 -8.12 0.51
N LYS A 31 -8.81 -8.16 -0.77
CA LYS A 31 -7.89 -7.89 -1.88
C LYS A 31 -7.24 -6.51 -1.78
N ALA A 32 -7.95 -5.51 -1.23
CA ALA A 32 -7.41 -4.18 -0.98
C ALA A 32 -6.26 -4.19 0.04
N HIS A 33 -6.38 -5.00 1.10
CA HIS A 33 -5.31 -5.20 2.09
C HIS A 33 -4.06 -5.78 1.44
N VAL A 34 -4.22 -6.85 0.64
CA VAL A 34 -3.11 -7.47 -0.10
C VAL A 34 -2.42 -6.47 -1.02
N LYS A 35 -3.19 -5.71 -1.82
CA LYS A 35 -2.64 -4.66 -2.69
C LYS A 35 -1.84 -3.62 -1.92
N ARG A 36 -2.31 -3.20 -0.75
CA ARG A 36 -1.62 -2.22 0.08
C ARG A 36 -0.27 -2.75 0.55
N ARG A 37 -0.20 -4.01 0.96
CA ARG A 37 1.07 -4.67 1.36
C ARG A 37 2.03 -4.86 0.20
N LEU A 38 1.54 -5.32 -0.95
CA LEU A 38 2.35 -5.49 -2.17
C LEU A 38 2.94 -4.18 -2.68
N ARG A 39 2.22 -3.06 -2.54
CA ARG A 39 2.77 -1.74 -2.84
C ARG A 39 3.98 -1.39 -1.97
N LEU A 40 3.96 -1.80 -0.70
CA LEU A 40 5.07 -1.55 0.22
C LEU A 40 6.27 -2.47 -0.06
N ALA A 41 6.04 -3.67 -0.60
CA ALA A 41 7.11 -4.57 -1.05
C ALA A 41 7.92 -4.00 -2.22
N GLY A 42 7.35 -3.06 -2.98
CA GLY A 42 8.03 -2.37 -4.09
C GLY A 42 8.77 -1.09 -3.67
N LEU A 43 8.83 -0.76 -2.38
CA LEU A 43 9.53 0.43 -1.89
C LEU A 43 11.06 0.26 -1.97
N PRO A 44 11.83 1.37 -1.96
CA PRO A 44 13.29 1.29 -1.83
C PRO A 44 13.72 0.50 -0.60
N GLU A 45 14.80 -0.29 -0.73
CA GLU A 45 15.34 -1.15 0.34
C GLU A 45 15.51 -0.43 1.69
N PRO A 46 16.02 0.82 1.76
CA PRO A 46 16.12 1.53 3.04
C PRO A 46 14.78 1.74 3.76
N VAL A 47 13.69 1.93 3.01
CA VAL A 47 12.34 2.11 3.56
C VAL A 47 11.79 0.78 4.07
N GLN A 48 12.03 -0.31 3.32
CA GLN A 48 11.66 -1.66 3.76
C GLN A 48 12.41 -2.06 5.03
N ALA A 49 13.72 -1.79 5.08
CA ALA A 49 14.54 -2.05 6.27
C ALA A 49 14.05 -1.23 7.48
N ALA A 50 13.67 0.04 7.29
CA ALA A 50 13.12 0.87 8.35
C ALA A 50 11.75 0.36 8.86
N LEU A 51 10.90 -0.16 7.97
CA LEU A 51 9.64 -0.83 8.31
C LEU A 51 9.87 -2.12 9.11
N CYS A 52 10.81 -2.97 8.69
CA CYS A 52 11.14 -4.22 9.39
C CYS A 52 11.73 -3.96 10.78
N ALA A 53 12.43 -2.84 10.95
CA ALA A 53 13.03 -2.44 12.22
C ALA A 53 12.10 -1.58 13.10
N ASP A 54 10.81 -1.45 12.76
CA ASP A 54 9.82 -0.64 13.48
C ASP A 54 10.21 0.83 13.67
N ARG A 55 11.12 1.34 12.84
CA ARG A 55 11.54 2.75 12.87
C ARG A 55 10.50 3.67 12.22
N ILE A 56 9.67 3.11 11.35
CA ILE A 56 8.54 3.78 10.72
C ILE A 56 7.35 2.84 10.62
N GLY A 57 6.15 3.40 10.59
CA GLY A 57 4.90 2.68 10.37
C GLY A 57 4.50 2.59 8.89
N LEU A 58 3.47 1.79 8.62
CA LEU A 58 2.92 1.56 7.28
C LEU A 58 2.43 2.83 6.57
N THR A 59 1.85 3.76 7.33
CA THR A 59 1.34 5.03 6.83
C THR A 59 2.47 5.95 6.40
N GLU A 60 3.53 6.04 7.22
CA GLU A 60 4.73 6.82 6.96
C GLU A 60 5.49 6.25 5.74
N ALA A 61 5.66 4.93 5.67
CA ALA A 61 6.31 4.26 4.55
C ALA A 61 5.58 4.45 3.21
N ALA A 62 4.25 4.47 3.22
CA ALA A 62 3.46 4.67 2.00
C ALA A 62 3.72 6.03 1.31
N VAL A 63 4.25 7.02 2.05
CA VAL A 63 4.61 8.33 1.50
C VAL A 63 5.84 8.26 0.60
N PHE A 64 6.77 7.33 0.85
CA PHE A 64 8.00 7.19 0.08
C PHE A 64 7.78 6.69 -1.35
N VAL A 65 6.59 6.18 -1.68
CA VAL A 65 6.18 5.91 -3.07
C VAL A 65 6.22 7.18 -3.95
N LEU A 66 6.20 8.36 -3.34
CA LEU A 66 6.20 9.66 -4.03
C LEU A 66 7.60 10.21 -4.31
N CYS A 67 8.67 9.47 -3.99
CA CYS A 67 10.04 9.93 -4.10
C CYS A 67 10.92 8.86 -4.73
N ASP A 68 11.58 9.21 -5.83
CA ASP A 68 12.49 8.32 -6.56
C ASP A 68 13.97 8.71 -6.38
N ASP A 69 14.28 9.62 -5.44
CA ASP A 69 15.64 10.06 -5.12
C ASP A 69 16.16 9.31 -3.89
N PRO A 70 17.07 8.32 -4.06
CA PRO A 70 17.58 7.51 -2.95
C PRO A 70 18.24 8.34 -1.85
N ALA A 71 18.99 9.39 -2.21
CA ALA A 71 19.66 10.24 -1.23
C ALA A 71 18.65 10.99 -0.36
N ARG A 72 17.57 11.49 -0.97
CA ARG A 72 16.49 12.16 -0.23
C ARG A 72 15.72 11.19 0.66
N ILE A 73 15.47 9.98 0.18
CA ILE A 73 14.82 8.93 0.96
C ILE A 73 15.62 8.64 2.23
N GLU A 74 16.93 8.42 2.09
CA GLU A 74 17.81 8.14 3.24
C GLU A 74 17.87 9.29 4.25
N GLU A 75 17.99 10.54 3.78
CA GLU A 75 18.01 11.72 4.64
C GLU A 75 16.72 11.82 5.47
N VAL A 76 15.56 11.69 4.83
CA VAL A 76 14.27 11.78 5.51
C VAL A 76 14.06 10.58 6.44
N LEU A 77 14.46 9.37 6.04
CA LEU A 77 14.42 8.18 6.89
C LEU A 77 15.28 8.34 8.15
N ALA A 78 16.49 8.88 8.02
CA ALA A 78 17.36 9.15 9.16
C ALA A 78 16.71 10.16 10.14
N GLN A 79 16.01 11.16 9.60
CA GLN A 79 15.32 12.16 10.41
C GLN A 79 14.10 11.59 11.15
N ILE A 80 13.25 10.81 10.48
CA ILE A 80 11.98 10.33 11.07
C ILE A 80 12.16 9.04 11.87
N GLY A 81 13.11 8.19 11.50
CA GLY A 81 13.32 6.88 12.10
C GLY A 81 13.80 6.91 13.56
N GLY A 82 14.29 8.06 14.04
CA GLY A 82 14.60 8.29 15.45
C GLY A 82 13.38 8.68 16.30
N HIS A 83 12.23 8.92 15.67
CA HIS A 83 11.00 9.35 16.33
C HIS A 83 9.75 8.67 15.74
N PRO A 84 9.61 7.33 15.91
CA PRO A 84 8.49 6.60 15.33
C PRO A 84 7.14 7.18 15.75
N GLY A 85 6.22 7.39 14.80
CA GLY A 85 4.88 7.92 15.05
C GLY A 85 4.80 9.42 15.36
N ARG A 86 5.93 10.14 15.40
CA ARG A 86 5.96 11.60 15.63
C ARG A 86 5.60 12.40 14.38
N TYR A 87 5.78 11.83 13.19
CA TYR A 87 5.62 12.54 11.93
C TYR A 87 4.31 12.14 11.23
N SER A 88 3.50 13.13 10.88
CA SER A 88 2.33 12.90 10.02
C SER A 88 2.75 12.69 8.57
N GLU A 89 1.92 12.00 7.77
CA GLU A 89 2.16 11.80 6.34
C GLU A 89 2.42 13.13 5.61
N ASP A 90 1.65 14.17 5.92
CA ASP A 90 1.82 15.48 5.28
C ASP A 90 3.11 16.18 5.69
N SER A 91 3.59 15.92 6.92
CA SER A 91 4.89 16.42 7.35
C SER A 91 6.03 15.70 6.62
N ILE A 92 5.93 14.38 6.44
CA ILE A 92 6.90 13.60 5.65
C ILE A 92 6.88 14.02 4.18
N LYS A 93 5.70 14.25 3.58
CA LYS A 93 5.58 14.78 2.21
C LYS A 93 6.28 16.13 2.06
N ARG A 94 6.15 17.03 3.06
CA ARG A 94 6.87 18.31 3.07
C ARG A 94 8.38 18.12 3.19
N LEU A 95 8.83 17.18 4.03
CA LEU A 95 10.25 16.82 4.11
C LEU A 95 10.74 16.32 2.75
N LEU A 96 10.12 15.33 2.13
CA LEU A 96 10.54 14.83 0.81
C LEU A 96 10.60 15.95 -0.24
N LYS A 97 9.61 16.85 -0.28
CA LYS A 97 9.58 17.99 -1.21
C LYS A 97 10.63 19.07 -0.91
N ALA A 98 10.92 19.37 0.35
CA ALA A 98 11.80 20.48 0.72
C ALA A 98 13.25 20.29 0.24
N GLY A 99 13.74 19.05 0.19
CA GLY A 99 15.04 18.75 -0.42
C GLY A 99 14.98 18.70 -1.93
N ALA A 100 13.90 18.14 -2.48
CA ALA A 100 13.67 18.14 -3.91
C ALA A 100 13.66 19.57 -4.48
N VAL A 101 13.09 20.57 -3.80
CA VAL A 101 13.13 21.99 -4.25
C VAL A 101 14.56 22.55 -4.28
N ARG A 102 15.42 22.17 -3.33
CA ARG A 102 16.83 22.60 -3.30
C ARG A 102 17.66 21.94 -4.41
N ASP A 103 17.37 20.69 -4.76
CA ASP A 103 18.07 19.96 -5.83
C ASP A 103 17.48 20.26 -7.23
N THR A 104 16.17 20.50 -7.32
CA THR A 104 15.47 20.88 -8.57
C THR A 104 15.71 22.32 -9.01
N ASP A 105 16.18 23.22 -8.13
CA ASP A 105 16.76 24.51 -8.54
C ASP A 105 17.97 24.31 -9.50
N ARG A 106 18.61 23.12 -9.48
CA ARG A 106 19.64 22.71 -10.44
C ARG A 106 19.17 21.75 -11.56
N ARG A 107 18.00 21.11 -11.45
CA ARG A 107 17.56 20.01 -12.36
C ARG A 107 16.05 19.93 -12.61
N ALA A 108 15.39 21.06 -12.86
CA ALA A 108 13.95 21.08 -13.13
C ALA A 108 13.55 20.27 -14.39
N ARG A 109 12.95 19.07 -14.20
CA ARG A 109 11.87 18.55 -15.05
C ARG A 109 10.87 17.78 -14.18
N PHE A 110 9.66 18.30 -14.13
CA PHE A 110 8.58 17.89 -13.23
C PHE A 110 7.68 16.86 -13.96
N VAL A 111 7.47 15.68 -13.37
CA VAL A 111 6.31 14.83 -13.69
C VAL A 111 5.37 14.89 -12.50
N LEU A 112 4.33 15.72 -12.62
CA LEU A 112 3.23 15.75 -11.66
C LEU A 112 2.11 14.85 -12.18
N ALA A 113 2.07 13.60 -11.71
CA ALA A 113 0.88 12.75 -11.86
C ALA A 113 0.02 12.87 -10.59
N VAL A 114 -1.15 13.47 -10.79
CA VAL A 114 -2.16 13.84 -9.82
C VAL A 114 -2.65 12.65 -8.99
N LEU A 115 -2.56 12.77 -7.66
CA LEU A 115 -3.49 12.12 -6.72
C LEU A 115 -4.01 13.17 -5.73
N SER A 116 -4.84 14.07 -6.23
CA SER A 116 -5.78 14.83 -5.41
C SER A 116 -7.19 14.41 -5.81
N GLY A 117 -7.79 13.52 -5.03
CA GLY A 117 -9.22 13.31 -5.04
C GLY A 117 -9.90 14.57 -4.51
N VAL A 118 -10.33 15.45 -5.41
CA VAL A 118 -11.27 16.52 -5.09
C VAL A 118 -12.66 15.94 -5.31
N GLY A 119 -13.38 15.75 -4.19
CA GLY A 119 -14.79 15.41 -4.20
C GLY A 119 -15.58 16.45 -4.99
N ARG A 120 -16.38 15.97 -5.95
CA ARG A 120 -17.54 16.71 -6.44
C ARG A 120 -18.78 15.84 -6.26
N GLN A 121 -19.76 16.49 -5.65
CA GLN A 121 -21.09 16.01 -5.31
C GLN A 121 -21.80 15.47 -6.55
N ALA A 122 -22.37 14.28 -6.47
CA ALA A 122 -23.25 13.72 -7.50
C ALA A 122 -24.69 13.80 -7.00
N SER A 123 -25.44 14.75 -7.57
CA SER A 123 -26.90 14.79 -7.51
C SER A 123 -27.45 14.01 -8.68
N GLY A 124 -28.30 13.02 -8.37
CA GLY A 124 -29.39 12.50 -9.20
C GLY A 124 -29.07 11.91 -10.57
N ARG A 125 -29.21 10.58 -10.71
CA ARG A 125 -30.37 9.94 -11.40
C ARG A 125 -30.24 8.42 -11.48
N ASP A 126 -31.43 7.81 -11.49
CA ASP A 126 -31.79 6.39 -11.57
C ASP A 126 -30.86 5.48 -12.37
N PHE A 127 -30.58 4.31 -11.78
CA PHE A 127 -30.41 3.07 -12.53
C PHE A 127 -31.04 1.90 -11.77
N THR A 128 -32.21 1.51 -12.26
CA THR A 128 -32.66 0.13 -12.46
C THR A 128 -32.34 -0.92 -11.40
N HIS A 129 -33.43 -1.34 -10.75
CA HIS A 129 -33.64 -2.62 -10.09
C HIS A 129 -32.96 -3.78 -10.86
N TYR A 130 -31.97 -4.43 -10.24
CA TYR A 130 -31.50 -5.75 -10.66
C TYR A 130 -31.35 -6.65 -9.43
N ASN A 131 -32.27 -7.61 -9.33
CA ASN A 131 -32.30 -8.70 -8.38
C ASN A 131 -32.14 -10.01 -9.17
N PRO A 132 -31.10 -10.81 -8.88
CA PRO A 132 -31.17 -12.24 -9.15
C PRO A 132 -30.77 -13.11 -7.93
N PRO A 133 -31.10 -14.41 -7.96
CA PRO A 133 -31.84 -15.05 -6.88
C PRO A 133 -30.99 -15.67 -5.77
N ALA A 134 -31.60 -15.76 -4.60
CA ALA A 134 -31.22 -16.69 -3.54
C ALA A 134 -31.17 -18.12 -4.09
N ARG A 135 -30.05 -18.80 -3.91
CA ARG A 135 -30.00 -20.26 -3.98
C ARG A 135 -29.41 -20.80 -2.69
N THR A 136 -30.34 -21.23 -1.83
CA THR A 136 -30.17 -22.30 -0.86
C THR A 136 -29.52 -23.50 -1.55
N GLY A 137 -28.43 -23.99 -0.98
CA GLY A 137 -27.73 -25.19 -1.43
C GLY A 137 -27.02 -25.80 -0.25
N THR A 138 -27.77 -26.59 0.52
CA THR A 138 -27.24 -27.56 1.48
C THR A 138 -26.28 -28.49 0.75
N ILE A 139 -25.01 -28.49 1.13
CA ILE A 139 -24.08 -29.53 0.68
C ILE A 139 -24.22 -30.68 1.67
N GLU A 140 -25.04 -31.67 1.32
CA GLU A 140 -24.90 -33.02 1.85
C GLU A 140 -23.69 -33.66 1.16
N VAL A 141 -22.63 -33.94 1.91
CA VAL A 141 -21.61 -34.89 1.49
C VAL A 141 -21.97 -36.24 2.12
N LEU A 142 -22.72 -37.03 1.36
CA LEU A 142 -22.75 -38.49 1.50
C LEU A 142 -21.60 -39.04 0.64
N LEU A 143 -20.58 -39.58 1.30
CA LEU A 143 -19.67 -40.56 0.71
C LEU A 143 -19.63 -41.74 1.66
N SER A 144 -20.39 -42.76 1.26
CA SER A 144 -20.47 -44.09 1.83
C SER A 144 -19.16 -44.84 1.69
N ASP A 145 -19.00 -45.79 2.61
CA ASP A 145 -18.04 -46.87 2.63
C ASP A 145 -17.82 -47.57 1.27
N GLY A 146 -16.57 -47.91 1.03
CA GLY A 146 -16.07 -48.86 0.04
C GLY A 146 -14.67 -49.28 0.42
#